data_AF-A0A436FRP4-F1
#
_entry.id   AF-A0A436FRP4-F1
#
_cell.length_a   1.000
_cell.length_b   1.000
_cell.length_c   1.000
_cell.angle_alpha   90.00
_cell.angle_beta   90.00
_cell.angle_gamma   90.00
#
_symmetry.space_group_name_H-M   'P 1'
#
loop_
_entity.id
_entity.type
_entity.pdbx_description
1 polymer ?
#
loop_
_entity_poly.entity_id
_entity_poly.type
_entity_poly.pdbx_seq_one_letter_code
_entity_poly.pdbx_strand_id
1 'polypeptide(L)'
;MRDFSYVRANSLAAARQAAALPGAMLLAGGTTLIDLAKCGVAEPETLVDITHLKGLDRIEMNERGATIGALARMSRVADHADIKIHFPAVSEALWQAASAQIRNMATIG
;
A
#
# COMPACT_ATOMS: atom_id res chain seq x y z
N MET A 1 -11.96 -6.26 16.90
CA MET A 1 -10.62 -6.76 16.53
C MET A 1 -10.06 -7.52 17.71
N ARG A 2 -9.32 -8.59 17.43
CA ARG A 2 -8.50 -9.28 18.44
C ARG A 2 -7.24 -8.46 18.73
N ASP A 3 -6.60 -8.78 19.84
CA ASP A 3 -5.29 -8.21 20.17
C ASP A 3 -4.24 -8.68 19.17
N PHE A 4 -3.33 -7.77 18.81
CA PHE A 4 -2.22 -8.04 17.90
C PHE A 4 -0.98 -7.32 18.38
N SER A 5 0.18 -7.86 18.05
CA SER A 5 1.45 -7.14 18.19
C SER A 5 1.61 -6.13 17.06
N TYR A 6 2.30 -5.03 17.32
CA TYR A 6 2.60 -4.01 16.31
C TYR A 6 4.11 -3.84 16.17
N VAL A 7 4.61 -4.05 14.97
CA VAL A 7 6.02 -3.85 14.63
C VAL A 7 6.13 -2.79 13.55
N ARG A 8 6.83 -1.71 13.86
CA ARG A 8 7.17 -0.68 12.88
C ARG A 8 8.52 -0.98 12.26
N ALA A 9 8.53 -1.50 11.03
CA ALA A 9 9.75 -1.96 10.38
C ALA A 9 10.59 -0.80 9.83
N ASN A 10 11.83 -0.64 10.31
CA ASN A 10 12.71 0.48 9.95
C ASN A 10 13.50 0.29 8.64
N SER A 11 13.38 -0.87 8.00
CA SER A 11 14.05 -1.20 6.73
C SER A 11 13.29 -2.30 6.00
N LEU A 12 13.56 -2.46 4.70
CA LEU A 12 13.02 -3.56 3.90
C LEU A 12 13.42 -4.94 4.43
N ALA A 13 14.66 -5.08 4.90
CA ALA A 13 15.13 -6.33 5.47
C ALA A 13 14.38 -6.67 6.76
N ALA A 14 14.21 -5.69 7.66
CA ALA A 14 13.43 -5.86 8.89
C ALA A 14 11.96 -6.15 8.60
N ALA A 15 11.35 -5.47 7.61
CA ALA A 15 9.98 -5.72 7.20
C ALA A 15 9.81 -7.15 6.68
N ARG A 16 10.71 -7.61 5.81
CA ARG A 16 10.71 -8.97 5.28
C ARG A 16 10.87 -10.02 6.38
N GLN A 17 11.76 -9.77 7.34
CA GLN A 17 11.97 -10.68 8.47
C GLN A 17 10.72 -10.75 9.37
N ALA A 18 10.13 -9.61 9.71
CA ALA A 18 8.92 -9.55 10.53
C ALA A 18 7.71 -10.17 9.82
N ALA A 19 7.57 -9.95 8.50
CA ALA A 19 6.49 -10.52 7.70
C ALA A 19 6.61 -12.04 7.51
N ALA A 20 7.77 -12.63 7.81
CA ALA A 20 7.96 -14.09 7.78
C ALA A 20 7.47 -14.79 9.06
N LEU A 21 7.09 -14.03 10.10
CA LEU A 21 6.50 -14.59 11.30
C LEU A 21 5.10 -15.16 10.99
N PRO A 22 4.71 -16.30 11.57
CA PRO A 22 3.34 -16.82 11.44
C PRO A 22 2.30 -15.76 11.86
N GLY A 23 1.20 -15.66 11.10
CA GLY A 23 0.13 -14.70 11.41
C GLY A 23 0.48 -13.23 11.21
N ALA A 24 1.68 -12.90 10.70
CA ALA A 24 2.05 -11.52 10.40
C ALA A 24 1.37 -11.02 9.13
N MET A 25 0.90 -9.77 9.17
CA MET A 25 0.32 -9.09 8.01
C MET A 25 0.93 -7.69 7.85
N LEU A 26 1.22 -7.31 6.60
CA LEU A 26 1.76 -5.99 6.28
C LEU A 26 0.69 -4.91 6.43
N LEU A 27 1.03 -3.83 7.13
CA LEU A 27 0.20 -2.63 7.24
C LEU A 27 0.77 -1.52 6.37
N ALA A 28 0.01 -1.15 5.34
CA ALA A 28 0.24 0.00 4.48
C ALA A 28 -0.88 1.04 4.67
N GLY A 29 -1.72 1.28 3.64
CA GLY A 29 -2.84 2.21 3.73
C GLY A 29 -3.91 1.85 4.77
N GLY A 30 -3.98 0.58 5.17
CA GLY A 30 -4.90 0.06 6.19
C GLY A 30 -6.37 0.00 5.77
N THR A 31 -6.73 0.55 4.60
CA THR A 31 -8.12 0.68 4.12
C THR A 31 -8.83 -0.65 3.96
N THR A 32 -8.10 -1.72 3.63
CA THR A 32 -8.64 -3.08 3.53
C THR A 32 -8.37 -3.89 4.81
N LEU A 33 -7.10 -4.02 5.20
CA LEU A 33 -6.70 -4.90 6.30
C LEU A 33 -7.39 -4.55 7.63
N ILE A 34 -7.46 -3.26 7.99
CA ILE A 34 -8.06 -2.84 9.26
C ILE A 34 -9.58 -3.02 9.24
N ASP A 35 -10.22 -2.85 8.07
CA ASP A 35 -11.64 -3.12 7.90
C ASP A 35 -11.94 -4.61 8.09
N LEU A 36 -11.22 -5.47 7.37
CA LEU A 36 -11.35 -6.93 7.49
C LEU A 36 -11.08 -7.42 8.92
N ALA A 37 -10.13 -6.82 9.63
CA ALA A 37 -9.83 -7.18 11.02
C ALA A 37 -10.95 -6.75 11.99
N LYS A 38 -11.61 -5.62 11.75
CA LYS A 38 -12.80 -5.21 12.52
C LYS A 38 -13.97 -6.15 12.30
N CYS A 39 -14.14 -6.62 11.07
CA CYS A 39 -15.16 -7.60 10.70
C CYS A 39 -14.84 -9.03 11.16
N GLY A 40 -13.64 -9.28 11.70
CA GLY A 40 -13.20 -10.62 12.12
C GLY A 40 -12.86 -11.56 10.95
N VAL A 41 -12.71 -11.03 9.73
CA VAL A 41 -12.32 -11.80 8.54
C VAL A 41 -10.80 -11.99 8.50
N ALA A 42 -10.06 -10.95 8.85
CA ALA A 42 -8.62 -11.02 9.06
C ALA A 42 -8.30 -11.04 10.56
N GLU A 43 -7.43 -11.95 11.00
CA GLU A 43 -7.05 -12.06 12.41
C GLU A 43 -5.52 -12.03 12.52
N PRO A 44 -4.86 -10.88 12.29
CA PRO A 44 -3.41 -10.79 12.35
C PRO A 44 -2.93 -11.00 13.79
N GLU A 45 -1.90 -11.83 13.97
CA GLU A 45 -1.19 -11.91 15.24
C GLU A 45 -0.18 -10.75 15.39
N THR A 46 0.39 -10.32 14.28
CA THR A 46 1.31 -9.17 14.21
C THR A 46 1.01 -8.29 13.00
N LEU A 47 0.87 -6.99 13.21
CA LEU A 47 0.87 -6.00 12.15
C LEU A 47 2.27 -5.44 11.94
N VAL A 48 2.77 -5.54 10.71
CA VAL A 48 4.07 -5.02 10.30
C VAL A 48 3.87 -3.74 9.51
N ASP A 49 4.00 -2.60 10.18
CA ASP A 49 3.90 -1.27 9.57
C ASP A 49 5.11 -0.97 8.68
N ILE A 50 4.82 -0.80 7.40
CA ILE A 50 5.77 -0.42 6.35
C ILE A 50 5.54 1.00 5.82
N THR A 51 4.57 1.76 6.31
CA THR A 51 4.11 3.04 5.71
C THR A 51 5.17 4.13 5.63
N HIS A 52 6.27 3.97 6.36
CA HIS A 52 7.34 4.94 6.51
C HIS A 52 8.64 4.52 5.81
N LEU A 53 8.66 3.33 5.18
CA LEU A 53 9.80 2.88 4.39
C LEU A 53 9.97 3.77 3.16
N LYS A 54 11.14 4.40 3.05
CA LYS A 54 11.45 5.34 1.97
C LYS A 54 11.75 4.60 0.67
N GLY A 55 11.42 5.23 -0.46
CA GLY A 55 11.77 4.74 -1.79
C GLY A 55 10.79 3.73 -2.36
N LEU A 56 9.80 3.28 -1.58
CA LEU A 56 8.74 2.38 -2.05
C LEU A 56 7.51 3.13 -2.58
N ASP A 57 7.53 4.46 -2.60
CA ASP A 57 6.43 5.32 -3.06
C ASP A 57 6.74 6.04 -4.38
N ARG A 58 7.85 5.69 -5.02
CA ARG A 58 8.29 6.31 -6.27
C ARG A 58 7.47 5.84 -7.46
N ILE A 59 7.32 6.74 -8.43
CA ILE A 59 6.74 6.46 -9.74
C ILE A 59 7.84 6.84 -10.73
N GLU A 60 8.38 5.85 -11.44
CA GLU A 60 9.53 6.02 -12.33
C GLU A 60 9.15 5.56 -13.74
N MET A 61 9.55 6.34 -14.74
CA MET A 61 9.29 6.09 -16.15
C MET A 61 10.61 5.77 -16.85
N ASN A 62 10.60 4.75 -17.72
CA ASN A 62 11.71 4.46 -18.61
C ASN A 62 11.19 3.90 -19.96
N GLU A 63 12.11 3.58 -20.86
CA GLU A 63 11.78 3.06 -22.21
C GLU A 63 10.95 1.77 -22.20
N ARG A 64 10.97 1.01 -21.09
CA ARG A 64 10.21 -0.23 -20.93
C ARG A 64 8.83 -0.01 -20.30
N GLY A 65 8.55 1.19 -19.79
CA GLY A 65 7.27 1.56 -19.19
C GLY A 65 7.39 2.20 -17.81
N ALA A 66 6.31 2.12 -17.03
CA ALA A 66 6.23 2.66 -15.68
C ALA A 66 6.58 1.59 -14.62
N THR A 67 7.32 2.00 -13.59
CA THR A 67 7.47 1.26 -12.34
C THR A 67 6.81 2.08 -11.22
N ILE A 68 5.81 1.50 -10.57
CA ILE A 68 5.07 2.13 -9.48
C ILE A 68 5.42 1.41 -8.19
N GLY A 69 5.96 2.13 -7.22
CA GLY A 69 6.29 1.60 -5.92
C GLY A 69 5.05 1.16 -5.14
N ALA A 70 5.19 0.07 -4.37
CA ALA A 70 4.08 -0.53 -3.62
C ALA A 70 3.41 0.42 -2.62
N LEU A 71 4.14 1.39 -2.06
CA LEU A 71 3.62 2.41 -1.13
C LEU A 71 3.17 3.70 -1.82
N ALA A 72 3.20 3.77 -3.15
CA ALA A 72 2.64 4.91 -3.88
C ALA A 72 1.13 4.97 -3.59
N ARG A 73 0.64 6.14 -3.21
CA ARG A 73 -0.80 6.33 -2.92
C ARG A 73 -1.59 6.30 -4.21
N MET A 74 -2.78 5.68 -4.21
CA MET A 74 -3.66 5.62 -5.38
C MET A 74 -3.91 7.01 -5.98
N SER A 75 -4.18 8.00 -5.12
CA SER A 75 -4.34 9.41 -5.52
C SER A 75 -3.13 9.96 -6.29
N ARG A 76 -1.92 9.76 -5.75
CA ARG A 76 -0.68 10.23 -6.41
C ARG A 76 -0.46 9.57 -7.76
N VAL A 77 -0.75 8.28 -7.88
CA VAL A 77 -0.60 7.55 -9.15
C VAL A 77 -1.64 8.00 -10.16
N ALA A 78 -2.88 8.22 -9.72
CA ALA A 78 -3.96 8.74 -10.57
C ALA A 78 -3.67 10.16 -11.08
N ASP A 79 -2.93 10.97 -10.31
CA ASP A 79 -2.56 12.34 -10.68
C ASP A 79 -1.19 12.48 -11.34
N HIS A 80 -0.42 11.41 -11.45
CA HIS A 80 0.92 11.49 -12.03
C HIS A 80 0.85 11.81 -13.53
N ALA A 81 1.47 12.92 -13.95
CA ALA A 81 1.38 13.44 -15.32
C ALA A 81 1.71 12.37 -16.38
N ASP A 82 2.82 11.66 -16.22
CA ASP A 82 3.23 10.62 -17.17
C ASP A 82 2.27 9.42 -17.18
N ILE A 83 1.65 9.07 -16.04
CA ILE A 83 0.66 7.99 -15.98
C ILE A 83 -0.61 8.41 -16.72
N LYS A 84 -1.06 9.66 -16.56
CA LYS A 84 -2.23 10.19 -17.28
C LYS A 84 -2.01 10.20 -18.81
N ILE A 85 -0.78 10.51 -19.25
CA ILE A 85 -0.44 10.60 -20.67
C ILE A 85 -0.23 9.21 -21.28
N HIS A 86 0.60 8.38 -20.65
CA HIS A 86 1.06 7.12 -21.24
C HIS A 86 0.23 5.90 -20.83
N PHE A 87 -0.48 5.98 -19.70
CA PHE A 87 -1.29 4.89 -19.13
C PHE A 87 -2.67 5.39 -18.64
N PRO A 88 -3.46 6.08 -19.49
CA PRO A 88 -4.69 6.77 -19.06
C PRO A 88 -5.69 5.83 -18.37
N ALA A 89 -5.80 4.58 -18.83
CA ALA A 89 -6.67 3.58 -18.21
C ALA A 89 -6.34 3.31 -16.74
N VAL A 90 -5.05 3.37 -16.35
CA VAL A 90 -4.63 3.22 -14.95
C VAL A 90 -5.11 4.41 -14.13
N SER A 91 -4.87 5.63 -14.62
CA SER A 91 -5.33 6.86 -13.95
C SER A 91 -6.84 6.88 -13.78
N GLU A 92 -7.59 6.57 -14.83
CA GLU A 92 -9.05 6.56 -14.81
C GLU A 92 -9.62 5.50 -13.87
N ALA A 93 -9.08 4.28 -13.89
CA ALA A 93 -9.49 3.21 -12.98
C ALA A 93 -9.27 3.62 -11.52
N LEU A 94 -8.11 4.22 -11.22
CA LEU A 94 -7.81 4.70 -9.88
C LEU A 94 -8.77 5.82 -9.47
N TRP A 95 -9.12 6.75 -10.36
CA TRP A 95 -10.06 7.83 -10.03
C TRP A 95 -11.49 7.35 -9.77
N GLN A 96 -11.91 6.29 -10.45
CA GLN A 96 -13.22 5.66 -10.26
C GLN A 96 -13.28 4.74 -9.03
N ALA A 97 -12.13 4.41 -8.43
CA ALA A 97 -12.06 3.51 -7.29
C ALA A 97 -12.34 4.24 -5.95
N ALA A 98 -13.37 3.78 -5.23
CA ALA A 98 -13.69 4.21 -3.87
C ALA A 98 -13.88 5.74 -3.73
N SER A 99 -13.71 6.27 -2.51
CA SER A 99 -13.77 7.70 -2.22
C SER A 99 -12.38 8.35 -2.25
N ALA A 100 -12.34 9.69 -2.33
CA ALA A 100 -11.07 10.44 -2.29
C ALA A 100 -10.28 10.17 -1.00
N GLN A 101 -10.96 10.02 0.14
CA GLN A 101 -10.37 9.71 1.44
C GLN A 101 -9.64 8.36 1.40
N ILE A 102 -10.30 7.34 0.83
CA ILE A 102 -9.69 6.02 0.65
C ILE A 102 -8.50 6.13 -0.29
N ARG A 103 -8.60 6.81 -1.44
CA ARG A 103 -7.46 6.96 -2.37
C ARG A 103 -6.27 7.74 -1.81
N ASN A 104 -6.49 8.60 -0.83
CA ASN A 104 -5.43 9.32 -0.12
C ASN A 104 -4.71 8.43 0.90
N MET A 105 -5.34 7.35 1.34
CA MET A 105 -4.77 6.36 2.26
C MET A 105 -4.28 5.09 1.55
N ALA A 106 -5.02 4.56 0.60
CA ALA A 106 -4.71 3.32 -0.08
C ALA A 106 -3.40 3.44 -0.87
N THR A 107 -2.57 2.42 -0.73
CA THR A 107 -1.36 2.23 -1.53
C THR A 107 -1.67 1.32 -2.71
N ILE A 108 -0.82 1.30 -3.74
CA ILE A 108 -1.02 0.43 -4.91
C ILE A 108 -0.80 -1.05 -4.58
N GLY A 109 0.17 -1.36 -3.71
CA GLY A 109 0.45 -2.72 -3.24
C GLY A 109 -0.43 -3.16 -2.08
#